data_AF-A0A8H4AK30-F1
#
_entry.id   AF-A0A8H4AK30-F1
#
_cell.length_a   1.000
_cell.length_b   1.000
_cell.length_c   1.000
_cell.angle_alpha   90.00
_cell.angle_beta   90.00
_cell.angle_gamma   90.00
#
_symmetry.space_group_name_H-M   'P 1'
#
loop_
_entity.id
_entity.type
_entity.pdbx_description
1 polymer ?
#
loop_
_entity_poly.entity_id
_entity_poly.type
_entity_poly.pdbx_seq_one_letter_code
_entity_poly.pdbx_strand_id
1 'polypeptide(L)' 'MGWQKIDGQLTQLAVGRGNNVWGVNSQNNIFRYINGTWQQISGAATYVGVGVDGTVWVVSRAGFNYKWVDYGW' A
#
# COMPACT_ATOMS: atom_id res chain seq x y z
N MET A 1 10.36 -23.03 11.07
CA MET A 1 9.85 -21.97 10.17
C MET A 1 8.42 -21.68 10.58
N GLY A 2 7.98 -20.42 10.49
CA GLY A 2 6.63 -20.04 10.93
C GLY A 2 6.24 -18.66 10.43
N TRP A 3 4.95 -18.39 10.48
CA TRP A 3 4.40 -17.08 10.15
C TRP A 3 4.65 -16.11 11.31
N GLN A 4 5.20 -14.93 11.01
CA GLN A 4 5.26 -13.83 11.94
C GLN A 4 4.06 -12.90 11.68
N LYS A 5 3.21 -12.71 12.69
CA LYS A 5 2.16 -11.70 12.64
C LYS A 5 2.81 -10.31 12.62
N ILE A 6 2.47 -9.51 11.61
CA ILE A 6 2.75 -8.08 11.58
C ILE A 6 1.45 -7.37 11.94
N ASP A 7 1.51 -6.44 12.90
CA ASP A 7 0.32 -5.69 13.31
C ASP A 7 -0.18 -4.82 12.15
N GLY A 8 -1.50 -4.70 12.05
CA GLY A 8 -2.19 -4.09 10.91
C GLY A 8 -3.46 -4.85 10.56
N GLN A 9 -4.38 -4.20 9.86
CA GLN A 9 -5.64 -4.78 9.39
C GLN A 9 -5.83 -4.40 7.92
N LEU A 10 -5.33 -5.24 7.02
CA LEU A 10 -5.40 -5.03 5.58
C LEU A 10 -6.23 -6.12 4.92
N THR A 11 -6.93 -5.76 3.86
CA THR A 11 -7.70 -6.68 3.01
C THR A 11 -6.95 -7.05 1.75
N GLN A 12 -6.03 -6.19 1.30
CA GLN A 12 -5.13 -6.46 0.17
C GLN A 12 -3.80 -5.73 0.38
N LEU A 13 -2.70 -6.35 -0.04
CA LEU A 13 -1.36 -5.75 -0.04
C LEU A 13 -0.55 -6.14 -1.28
N ALA A 14 0.47 -5.35 -1.57
CA ALA A 14 1.45 -5.59 -2.62
C ALA A 14 2.87 -5.27 -2.13
N VAL A 15 3.83 -6.03 -2.61
CA VAL A 15 5.25 -5.94 -2.22
C VAL A 15 6.07 -5.64 -3.47
N GLY A 16 6.82 -4.54 -3.44
CA GLY A 16 7.82 -4.18 -4.44
C GLY A 16 9.21 -4.64 -4.04
N ARG A 17 10.24 -3.97 -4.58
CA ARG A 17 11.63 -4.24 -4.21
C ARG A 17 11.92 -3.85 -2.76
N GLY A 18 12.57 -4.73 -2.01
CA GLY A 18 12.98 -4.49 -0.62
C GLY A 18 11.77 -4.36 0.33
N ASN A 19 11.77 -3.33 1.17
CA ASN A 19 10.69 -3.07 2.14
C ASN A 19 9.58 -2.14 1.58
N ASN A 20 9.46 -2.02 0.25
CA ASN A 20 8.39 -1.22 -0.35
C ASN A 20 7.07 -2.00 -0.35
N VAL A 21 6.38 -2.01 0.80
CA VAL A 21 5.11 -2.70 0.98
C VAL A 21 3.99 -1.68 1.12
N TRP A 22 2.92 -1.89 0.38
CA TRP A 22 1.71 -1.10 0.42
C TRP A 22 0.50 -1.98 0.61
N GLY A 23 -0.57 -1.44 1.18
CA GLY A 23 -1.83 -2.14 1.28
C GLY A 23 -3.01 -1.23 1.50
N VAL A 24 -4.19 -1.85 1.50
CA VAL A 24 -5.47 -1.20 1.75
C VAL A 24 -6.27 -2.00 2.78
N ASN A 25 -7.12 -1.31 3.55
CA ASN A 25 -8.03 -1.94 4.51
C ASN A 25 -9.48 -2.00 4.02
N SER A 26 -10.37 -2.59 4.84
CA SER A 26 -11.80 -2.70 4.52
C SER A 26 -12.53 -1.35 4.47
N GLN A 27 -11.96 -0.30 5.06
CA GLN A 27 -12.42 1.09 4.96
C GLN A 27 -11.86 1.82 3.73
N ASN A 28 -11.15 1.13 2.83
CA ASN A 28 -10.47 1.67 1.66
C ASN A 28 -9.34 2.66 1.98
N ASN A 29 -8.81 2.69 3.21
CA ASN A 29 -7.66 3.52 3.55
C ASN A 29 -6.39 2.89 2.97
N ILE A 30 -5.47 3.72 2.50
CA ILE A 30 -4.20 3.32 1.90
C ILE A 30 -3.11 3.36 2.99
N PHE A 31 -2.26 2.34 3.05
CA PHE A 31 -1.15 2.27 3.98
C PHE A 31 0.16 1.93 3.27
N ARG A 32 1.26 2.50 3.76
CA ARG A 32 2.63 2.14 3.40
C ARG A 32 3.34 1.60 4.63
N TYR A 33 4.08 0.51 4.48
CA TYR A 33 4.91 -0.02 5.56
C TYR A 33 6.23 0.74 5.62
N ILE A 34 6.43 1.49 6.70
CA ILE A 34 7.61 2.34 6.90
C ILE A 34 8.15 2.07 8.30
N ASN A 35 9.45 1.74 8.37
CA ASN A 35 10.16 1.52 9.64
C ASN A 35 9.45 0.56 10.60
N GLY A 36 8.88 -0.53 10.08
CA GLY A 36 8.22 -1.56 10.89
C GLY A 36 6.76 -1.26 11.26
N THR A 37 6.18 -0.18 10.73
CA THR A 37 4.80 0.24 11.06
C THR A 37 4.02 0.61 9.80
N TRP A 38 2.71 0.40 9.84
CA TRP A 38 1.82 0.90 8.77
C TRP A 38 1.52 2.38 9.00
N GLN A 39 1.88 3.20 8.01
CA GLN A 39 1.55 4.61 7.97
C GLN A 39 0.44 4.83 6.95
N GLN A 40 -0.62 5.49 7.38
CA GLN A 40 -1.73 5.83 6.49
C GLN A 40 -1.31 6.92 5.51
N ILE A 41 -1.57 6.68 4.23
CA ILE A 41 -1.36 7.63 3.14
C ILE A 41 -2.72 8.21 2.76
N SER A 42 -2.78 9.51 2.48
CA SER A 42 -4.02 10.19 2.11
C SER A 42 -4.61 9.61 0.82
N GLY A 43 -5.94 9.56 0.77
CA GLY A 43 -6.69 9.00 -0.35
C GLY A 43 -7.46 7.73 0.02
N ALA A 44 -8.09 7.14 -0.99
CA ALA A 44 -8.87 5.91 -0.83
C ALA A 44 -8.71 4.96 -2.03
N ALA A 45 -8.45 3.69 -1.74
CA ALA A 45 -8.28 2.65 -2.75
C ALA A 45 -8.80 1.28 -2.28
N THR A 46 -9.17 0.46 -3.26
CA THR A 46 -9.59 -0.93 -3.08
C THR A 46 -8.49 -1.92 -3.45
N TYR A 47 -7.54 -1.50 -4.28
CA TYR A 47 -6.37 -2.29 -4.68
C TYR A 47 -5.14 -1.40 -4.79
N VAL A 48 -3.98 -1.95 -4.45
CA VAL A 48 -2.66 -1.38 -4.70
C VAL A 48 -1.75 -2.37 -5.40
N GLY A 49 -0.96 -1.88 -6.36
CA GLY A 49 0.10 -2.62 -7.04
C GLY A 49 1.42 -1.85 -6.93
N VAL A 50 2.52 -2.60 -6.77
CA VAL A 50 3.87 -2.02 -6.61
C VAL A 50 4.81 -2.69 -7.61
N GLY A 51 5.49 -1.89 -8.42
CA GLY A 51 6.51 -2.32 -9.37
C GLY A 51 7.89 -2.50 -8.71
N VAL A 52 8.75 -3.29 -9.36
CA VAL A 52 10.14 -3.49 -8.94
C VAL A 52 10.96 -2.19 -8.98
N ASP A 53 10.56 -1.26 -9.84
CA ASP A 53 11.10 0.09 -10.02
C ASP A 53 10.63 1.06 -8.91
N GLY A 54 9.78 0.61 -7.99
CA GLY A 54 9.20 1.44 -6.94
C GLY A 54 7.94 2.20 -7.36
N THR A 55 7.49 2.05 -8.60
CA THR A 55 6.22 2.66 -9.06
C THR A 55 5.04 2.04 -8.30
N VAL A 56 4.13 2.87 -7.80
CA VAL A 56 2.92 2.42 -7.10
C VAL A 56 1.68 2.91 -7.86
N TRP A 57 0.73 2.01 -8.07
CA TRP A 57 -0.58 2.32 -8.63
C TRP A 57 -1.68 1.84 -7.70
N VAL A 58 -2.80 2.56 -7.70
CA VAL A 58 -3.99 2.20 -6.92
C VAL A 58 -5.25 2.26 -7.77
N VAL A 59 -6.23 1.43 -7.42
CA VAL A 59 -7.59 1.45 -8.00
C VAL A 59 -8.56 1.92 -6.93
N SER A 60 -9.28 3.01 -7.19
CA SER A 60 -10.31 3.52 -6.27
C SER A 60 -11.56 2.65 -6.28
N ARG A 61 -12.43 2.83 -5.29
CA ARG A 61 -13.74 2.17 -5.26
C ARG A 61 -14.61 2.47 -6.49
N ALA A 62 -14.40 3.61 -7.14
CA ALA A 62 -15.09 4.00 -8.36
C ALA A 62 -14.47 3.41 -9.64
N GLY A 63 -13.39 2.62 -9.53
CA GLY A 63 -12.68 2.03 -10.67
C GLY A 63 -11.68 2.96 -11.36
N PHE A 64 -11.40 4.13 -10.77
CA PHE A 64 -10.36 5.02 -11.30
C PHE A 64 -8.96 4.57 -10.88
N ASN A 65 -8.00 4.72 -11.78
CA ASN A 65 -6.61 4.35 -11.57
C ASN A 65 -5.78 5.60 -11.25
N TYR A 66 -4.95 5.53 -10.21
CA TYR A 66 -4.06 6.62 -9.84
C TYR A 66 -2.64 6.08 -9.66
N LYS A 67 -1.66 6.82 -10.17
CA LYS A 67 -0.25 6.58 -9.90
C LYS A 67 0.16 7.41 -8.69
N TRP A 68 0.80 6.77 -7.71
CA TRP A 68 1.43 7.51 -6.61
C TRP A 68 2.60 8.32 -7.15
N VAL A 69 2.58 9.62 -6.91
CA VAL A 69 3.69 10.53 -7.15
C VAL A 69 4.10 11.07 -5.80
N ASP A 70 5.24 10.59 -5.30
CA ASP A 70 5.82 11.14 -4.09
C ASP A 70 6.40 12.51 -4.46
N TYR A 71 5.69 13.58 -4.09
CA TYR A 71 6.26 14.92 -4.16
C TYR A 71 7.26 15.03 -3.01
N GLY A 72 8.46 14.50 -3.24
CA GLY A 72 9.58 14.67 -2.33
C GLY A 72 9.76 16.16 -2.07
N TRP A 73 9.74 16.55 -0.80
CA TRP A 73 10.32 17.81 -0.36
C TRP A 73 11.81 17.59 -0.11
#